data_AF-D1JF13-F1
#
_entry.id   AF-D1JF13-F1
#
_cell.length_a   1.000
_cell.length_b   1.000
_cell.length_c   1.000
_cell.angle_alpha   90.00
_cell.angle_beta   90.00
_cell.angle_gamma   90.00
#
_symmetry.space_group_name_H-M   'P 1'
#
loop_
_entity.id
_entity.type
_entity.pdbx_description
1 polymer ?
#
loop_
_entity_poly.entity_id
_entity_poly.type
_entity_poly.pdbx_seq_one_letter_code
_entity_poly.pdbx_strand_id
1 'polypeptide(L)'
;MSGKEMDWGTLLRESVANMRQLSLYYPVEKDAAKVTRKYPMRINPYYLSLIKEREDAIWKQSMPDIMELEDEEGVPDPLHEEKDSPVSGLVHRYPDRVLLLVSNRCAMYCRFCTRKRRVGDPFKRIKKEQVLQGIEYIREREEIRDVLISGGDPLLLNDDELAFFLERLKKIKHVEVLRIGTRVPCALPQRITDALLSLLRRYHPLYINTHFNHPGEFTEESRKACSMIADAGIPLGDQTVLLKGVNDSVDVMNALIRGLWSMRVTPYYIYQADLTKGTKHFRTDVDEGIEIFKRLKFHPSLPMPHFVIDAPGGGGKIPITPECRFYDVINEEVIVTLNLKSLEYNKLKSELEDARDNGAAIIVIELGEIEDKEDKGIYELLKQYHPIYINMHLKHPDELTEDVKRVVSMFSDAGVPLGDRINLIEGVNDDPRVIKELVHGLLKLRVKPYYLHADSEEEGLTIINSLRGFTSGMAVPHLIVGDKIICPNHIVEKTSEKIMLKNYQGMTFEYPNYS
;
A
#
# COMPACT_ATOMS: atom_id res chain seq x y z
N MET A 1 25.31 -19.00 18.92
CA MET A 1 24.10 -19.59 19.52
C MET A 1 23.45 -20.44 18.44
N SER A 2 23.14 -21.71 18.74
CA SER A 2 22.59 -22.68 17.80
C SER A 2 21.32 -22.17 17.13
N GLY A 3 21.27 -22.22 15.79
CA GLY A 3 20.25 -21.62 14.94
C GLY A 3 18.89 -22.29 15.05
N LYS A 4 18.11 -21.86 16.04
CA LYS A 4 16.66 -22.03 16.05
C LYS A 4 16.07 -20.69 15.65
N GLU A 5 15.42 -20.64 14.50
CA GLU A 5 14.71 -19.45 14.04
C GLU A 5 13.74 -19.01 15.15
N MET A 6 13.90 -17.79 15.65
CA MET A 6 13.10 -17.30 16.78
C MET A 6 11.67 -17.05 16.33
N ASP A 7 10.70 -17.52 17.10
CA ASP A 7 9.30 -17.21 16.82
C ASP A 7 9.03 -15.71 17.01
N TRP A 8 8.06 -15.19 16.25
CA TRP A 8 7.70 -13.76 16.26
C TRP A 8 7.32 -13.25 17.65
N GLY A 9 6.75 -14.11 18.51
CA GLY A 9 6.39 -13.77 19.88
C GLY A 9 7.62 -13.55 20.75
N THR A 10 8.66 -14.37 20.57
CA THR A 10 9.98 -14.18 21.22
C THR A 10 10.64 -12.88 20.75
N LEU A 11 10.71 -12.64 19.43
CA LEU A 11 11.25 -11.38 18.88
C LEU A 11 10.53 -10.14 19.44
N LEU A 12 9.20 -10.21 19.59
CA LEU A 12 8.43 -9.11 20.16
C LEU A 12 8.68 -8.93 21.67
N ARG A 13 8.86 -10.02 22.43
CA ARG A 13 9.19 -9.96 23.87
C ARG A 13 10.58 -9.39 24.11
N GLU A 14 11.54 -9.72 23.26
CA GLU A 14 12.94 -9.29 23.36
C GLU A 14 13.20 -7.92 22.74
N SER A 15 12.14 -7.19 22.37
CA SER A 15 12.29 -5.85 21.81
C SER A 15 12.96 -4.87 22.77
N VAL A 16 13.84 -4.03 22.21
CA VAL A 16 14.37 -2.84 22.87
C VAL A 16 13.24 -1.83 22.99
N ALA A 17 12.80 -1.57 24.22
CA ALA A 17 11.65 -0.69 24.52
C ALA A 17 12.00 0.49 25.42
N ASN A 18 13.25 0.59 25.89
CA ASN A 18 13.73 1.71 26.69
C ASN A 18 15.25 1.92 26.51
N MET A 19 15.72 3.06 27.02
CA MET A 19 17.11 3.48 26.91
C MET A 19 18.11 2.53 27.58
N ARG A 20 17.74 1.89 28.70
CA ARG A 20 18.64 0.93 29.37
C ARG A 20 18.89 -0.29 28.48
N GLN A 21 17.85 -0.78 27.80
CA GLN A 21 18.02 -1.87 26.83
C GLN A 21 18.80 -1.40 25.60
N LEU A 22 18.54 -0.18 25.11
CA LEU A 22 19.26 0.37 23.96
C LEU A 22 20.75 0.54 24.23
N SER A 23 21.14 0.88 25.46
CA SER A 23 22.55 1.05 25.87
C SER A 23 23.39 -0.22 25.78
N LEU A 24 22.76 -1.39 25.60
CA LEU A 24 23.45 -2.65 25.35
C LEU A 24 23.96 -2.78 23.91
N TYR A 25 23.39 -2.00 22.99
CA TYR A 25 23.69 -2.07 21.55
C TYR A 25 24.44 -0.82 21.06
N TYR A 26 24.03 0.36 21.55
CA TYR A 26 24.60 1.63 21.11
C TYR A 26 24.86 2.55 22.31
N PRO A 27 25.88 3.42 22.26
CA PRO A 27 26.04 4.50 23.24
C PRO A 27 24.77 5.34 23.30
N VAL A 28 24.15 5.42 24.48
CA VAL A 28 22.91 6.16 24.66
C VAL A 28 23.19 7.60 25.03
N GLU A 29 22.70 8.51 24.19
CA GLU A 29 22.70 9.94 24.49
C GLU A 29 21.59 10.30 25.49
N LYS A 30 21.89 11.26 26.37
CA LYS A 30 20.93 11.74 27.38
C LYS A 30 19.65 12.29 26.76
N ASP A 31 19.74 12.79 25.53
CA ASP A 31 18.62 13.45 24.84
C ASP A 31 17.60 12.45 24.29
N ALA A 32 18.02 11.28 23.78
CA ALA A 32 17.11 10.21 23.38
C ALA A 32 16.23 9.69 24.56
N ALA A 33 16.73 9.78 25.80
CA ALA A 33 15.93 9.47 27.00
C ALA A 33 14.80 10.47 27.26
N LYS A 34 14.93 11.72 26.84
CA LYS A 34 13.86 12.72 26.93
C LYS A 34 12.76 12.42 25.92
N VAL A 35 13.15 12.05 24.70
CA VAL A 35 12.24 11.71 23.60
C VAL A 35 11.35 10.53 23.99
N THR A 36 11.95 9.46 24.53
CA THR A 36 11.22 8.22 24.89
C THR A 36 10.22 8.37 26.03
N ARG A 37 10.32 9.43 26.84
CA ARG A 37 9.29 9.77 27.83
C ARG A 37 8.00 10.31 27.19
N LYS A 38 8.12 10.97 26.04
CA LYS A 38 6.99 11.53 25.29
C LYS A 38 6.48 10.57 24.22
N TYR A 39 7.39 9.92 23.52
CA TYR A 39 7.08 9.05 22.38
C TYR A 39 7.68 7.66 22.63
N PRO A 40 6.84 6.64 22.90
CA PRO A 40 7.32 5.29 23.16
C PRO A 40 8.27 4.77 22.07
N MET A 41 9.21 3.92 22.48
CA MET A 41 10.07 3.19 21.54
C MET A 41 9.80 1.69 21.65
N ARG A 42 9.94 1.00 20.53
CA ARG A 42 10.03 -0.45 20.45
C ARG A 42 10.77 -0.79 19.17
N ILE A 43 11.84 -1.57 19.26
CA ILE A 43 12.58 -2.12 18.12
C ILE A 43 12.84 -3.59 18.43
N ASN A 44 12.28 -4.50 17.64
CA ASN A 44 12.51 -5.94 17.82
C ASN A 44 13.91 -6.34 17.31
N PRO A 45 14.48 -7.47 17.78
CA PRO A 45 15.84 -7.87 17.40
C PRO A 45 16.06 -8.01 15.88
N TYR A 46 15.06 -8.49 15.13
CA TYR A 46 15.15 -8.58 13.68
C TYR A 46 15.32 -7.19 13.05
N TYR A 47 14.43 -6.24 13.35
CA TYR A 47 14.53 -4.90 12.76
C TYR A 47 15.77 -4.13 13.24
N LEU A 48 16.18 -4.35 14.50
CA LEU A 48 17.41 -3.78 15.05
C LEU A 48 18.64 -4.27 14.27
N SER A 49 18.66 -5.53 13.84
CA SER A 49 19.77 -6.10 13.07
C SER A 49 19.92 -5.53 11.66
N LEU A 50 18.89 -4.83 11.15
CA LEU A 50 18.93 -4.19 9.84
C LEU A 50 19.73 -2.88 9.84
N ILE A 51 19.99 -2.31 11.02
CA ILE A 51 20.83 -1.12 11.17
C ILE A 51 22.28 -1.52 10.91
N LYS A 52 22.86 -0.97 9.85
CA LYS A 52 24.26 -1.18 9.48
C LYS A 52 25.15 -0.15 10.17
N GLU A 53 24.72 1.11 10.15
CA GLU A 53 25.49 2.24 10.65
C GLU A 53 24.58 3.24 11.36
N ARG A 54 25.17 4.02 12.27
CA ARG A 54 24.44 5.10 12.92
C ARG A 54 23.98 6.12 11.88
N GLU A 55 22.76 6.63 12.03
CA GLU A 55 22.14 7.58 11.09
C GLU A 55 21.87 7.03 9.68
N ASP A 56 21.96 5.71 9.47
CA ASP A 56 21.46 5.11 8.24
C ASP A 56 19.92 5.21 8.14
N ALA A 57 19.38 4.84 6.98
CA ALA A 57 17.94 4.94 6.70
C ALA A 57 17.08 4.09 7.65
N ILE A 58 17.59 2.98 8.20
CA ILE A 58 16.87 2.12 9.14
C ILE A 58 16.94 2.70 10.55
N TRP A 59 18.10 3.23 10.93
CA TRP A 59 18.33 3.96 12.17
C TRP A 59 17.33 5.10 12.31
N LYS A 60 17.29 6.01 11.33
CA LYS A 60 16.40 7.19 11.35
C LYS A 60 14.94 6.79 11.55
N GLN A 61 14.49 5.73 10.88
CA GLN A 61 13.11 5.27 10.99
C GLN A 61 12.74 4.68 12.36
N SER A 62 13.70 4.25 13.18
CA SER A 62 13.47 3.44 14.39
C SER A 62 14.03 4.05 15.68
N MET A 63 15.11 4.83 15.62
CA MET A 63 15.81 5.37 16.78
C MET A 63 15.28 6.75 17.19
N PRO A 64 15.00 6.98 18.48
CA PRO A 64 14.51 8.29 18.96
C PRO A 64 15.51 9.42 18.70
N ASP A 65 15.02 10.54 18.18
CA ASP A 65 15.83 11.74 17.89
C ASP A 65 15.33 12.96 18.69
N ILE A 66 16.26 13.79 19.17
CA ILE A 66 15.92 15.00 19.94
C ILE A 66 15.09 16.00 19.12
N MET A 67 15.27 16.04 17.81
CA MET A 67 14.50 16.86 16.88
C MET A 67 13.00 16.54 16.92
N GLU A 68 12.59 15.38 17.45
CA GLU A 68 11.18 15.06 17.70
C GLU A 68 10.54 15.97 18.78
N LEU A 69 11.34 16.55 19.67
CA LEU A 69 10.88 17.47 20.71
C LEU A 69 10.90 18.93 20.25
N GLU A 70 11.60 19.24 19.17
CA GLU A 70 11.81 20.59 18.61
C GLU A 70 10.79 20.95 17.52
N ASP A 71 9.86 20.05 17.20
CA ASP A 71 8.80 20.30 16.23
C ASP A 71 7.71 21.19 16.84
N GLU A 72 7.75 22.50 16.59
CA GLU A 72 6.74 23.47 17.05
C GLU A 72 5.48 23.50 16.16
N GLU A 73 5.63 23.25 14.87
CA GLU A 73 4.58 23.39 13.84
C GLU A 73 3.63 22.20 13.76
N GLY A 74 4.13 20.99 14.02
CA GLY A 74 3.33 19.79 13.92
C GLY A 74 2.17 19.79 14.91
N VAL A 75 1.10 19.09 14.56
CA VAL A 75 -0.09 18.92 15.42
C VAL A 75 -0.30 17.44 15.75
N PRO A 76 -0.93 17.08 16.88
CA PRO A 76 -1.09 15.67 17.26
C PRO A 76 -1.93 14.84 16.27
N ASP A 77 -2.98 15.43 15.69
CA ASP A 77 -3.91 14.77 14.77
C ASP A 77 -4.11 15.63 13.50
N PRO A 78 -3.08 15.75 12.62
CA PRO A 78 -3.14 16.63 11.46
C PRO A 78 -4.22 16.20 10.48
N LEU A 79 -4.53 14.91 10.46
CA LEU A 79 -5.51 14.34 9.56
C LEU A 79 -6.91 14.33 10.14
N HIS A 80 -7.17 14.86 11.34
CA HIS A 80 -8.52 14.85 11.95
C HIS A 80 -9.16 13.46 12.05
N GLU A 81 -8.37 12.41 12.31
CA GLU A 81 -8.92 11.06 12.49
C GLU A 81 -9.92 10.99 13.65
N GLU A 82 -9.71 11.76 14.73
CA GLU A 82 -10.62 11.78 15.88
C GLU A 82 -11.86 12.63 15.62
N LYS A 83 -11.76 13.67 14.79
CA LYS A 83 -12.91 14.51 14.40
C LYS A 83 -13.83 13.78 13.41
N ASP A 84 -13.24 13.03 12.47
CA ASP A 84 -13.96 12.18 11.51
C ASP A 84 -14.37 10.83 12.10
N SER A 85 -14.47 10.74 13.44
CA SER A 85 -14.75 9.50 14.17
C SER A 85 -16.18 9.46 14.72
N PRO A 86 -17.15 8.89 13.97
CA PRO A 86 -18.54 8.82 14.43
C PRO A 86 -18.70 7.92 15.68
N VAL A 87 -17.84 6.92 15.83
CA VAL A 87 -17.70 6.10 17.03
C VAL A 87 -16.22 5.87 17.31
N SER A 88 -15.87 5.73 18.60
CA SER A 88 -14.48 5.64 19.04
C SER A 88 -13.71 4.53 18.31
N GLY A 89 -12.63 4.90 17.61
CA GLY A 89 -11.78 3.94 16.91
C GLY A 89 -12.24 3.58 15.50
N LEU A 90 -13.28 4.23 14.97
CA LEU A 90 -13.67 4.14 13.56
C LEU A 90 -13.60 5.53 12.94
N VAL A 91 -12.90 5.67 11.81
CA VAL A 91 -12.81 6.92 11.02
C VAL A 91 -13.62 6.74 9.74
N HIS A 92 -14.59 7.62 9.50
CA HIS A 92 -15.44 7.61 8.32
C HIS A 92 -15.34 8.96 7.57
N ARG A 93 -14.32 9.07 6.73
CA ARG A 93 -14.03 10.29 5.93
C ARG A 93 -14.61 10.26 4.53
N TYR A 94 -14.63 9.08 3.93
CA TYR A 94 -15.01 8.88 2.54
C TYR A 94 -16.38 8.21 2.47
N PRO A 95 -17.21 8.48 1.44
CA PRO A 95 -18.59 8.02 1.37
C PRO A 95 -18.81 6.52 1.55
N ASP A 96 -17.89 5.68 1.08
CA ASP A 96 -18.10 4.25 0.89
C ASP A 96 -17.14 3.36 1.70
N ARG A 97 -16.31 3.96 2.56
CA ARG A 97 -15.25 3.21 3.25
C ARG A 97 -14.86 3.80 4.59
N VAL A 98 -14.42 2.91 5.45
CA VAL A 98 -14.02 3.25 6.82
C VAL A 98 -12.65 2.69 7.16
N LEU A 99 -12.02 3.32 8.15
CA LEU A 99 -10.83 2.85 8.82
C LEU A 99 -11.21 2.41 10.24
N LEU A 100 -11.07 1.13 10.54
CA LEU A 100 -11.35 0.54 11.85
C LEU A 100 -10.02 0.27 12.58
N LEU A 101 -9.80 0.98 13.68
CA LEU A 101 -8.62 0.82 14.53
C LEU A 101 -8.85 -0.34 15.50
N VAL A 102 -8.02 -1.40 15.42
CA VAL A 102 -8.17 -2.62 16.24
C VAL A 102 -7.01 -2.86 17.20
N SER A 103 -5.88 -2.16 17.00
CA SER A 103 -4.69 -2.27 17.83
C SER A 103 -4.07 -0.89 18.05
N ASN A 104 -3.36 -0.68 19.16
CA ASN A 104 -2.44 0.46 19.33
C ASN A 104 -0.98 0.00 19.46
N ARG A 105 -0.70 -1.28 19.19
CA ARG A 105 0.63 -1.89 19.26
C ARG A 105 1.15 -2.13 17.86
N CYS A 106 2.47 -2.00 17.71
CA CYS A 106 3.21 -2.32 16.49
C CYS A 106 4.40 -3.21 16.86
N ALA A 107 4.94 -3.90 15.86
CA ALA A 107 6.19 -4.66 15.98
C ALA A 107 7.42 -3.76 16.16
N MET A 108 7.35 -2.55 15.62
CA MET A 108 8.33 -1.48 15.77
C MET A 108 7.56 -0.14 15.75
N TYR A 109 7.97 0.84 16.55
CA TYR A 109 7.36 2.16 16.55
C TYR A 109 8.13 3.14 15.66
N CYS A 110 7.64 3.33 14.44
CA CYS A 110 8.22 4.23 13.45
C CYS A 110 8.35 5.65 14.02
N ARG A 111 9.51 6.28 13.88
CA ARG A 111 9.70 7.66 14.39
C ARG A 111 8.88 8.71 13.63
N PHE A 112 8.48 8.39 12.41
CA PHE A 112 7.63 9.23 11.54
C PHE A 112 6.14 8.86 11.57
N CYS A 113 5.68 8.02 12.52
CA CYS A 113 4.30 7.51 12.54
C CYS A 113 3.22 8.61 12.60
N THR A 114 2.25 8.61 11.68
CA THR A 114 1.08 9.51 11.70
C THR A 114 0.29 9.45 13.02
N ARG A 115 0.24 8.27 13.65
CA ARG A 115 -0.48 8.03 14.91
C ARG A 115 0.43 8.06 16.13
N LYS A 116 1.55 8.80 16.07
CA LYS A 116 2.52 8.96 17.17
C LYS A 116 1.87 9.37 18.50
N ARG A 117 0.75 10.09 18.46
CA ARG A 117 -0.03 10.51 19.64
C ARG A 117 -0.72 9.34 20.39
N ARG A 118 -0.86 8.15 19.78
CA ARG A 118 -1.65 7.01 20.32
C ARG A 118 -0.86 5.70 20.39
N VAL A 119 -0.05 5.42 19.38
CA VAL A 119 0.64 4.14 19.24
C VAL A 119 1.64 3.96 20.38
N GLY A 120 1.59 2.79 21.02
CA GLY A 120 2.45 2.44 22.15
C GLY A 120 2.09 3.08 23.49
N ASP A 121 1.11 3.98 23.54
CA ASP A 121 0.63 4.57 24.79
C ASP A 121 -0.20 3.53 25.59
N PRO A 122 0.21 3.17 26.81
CA PRO A 122 -0.51 2.18 27.62
C PRO A 122 -1.92 2.63 28.02
N PHE A 123 -2.22 3.93 28.02
CA PHE A 123 -3.51 4.48 28.39
C PHE A 123 -4.47 4.61 27.20
N LYS A 124 -3.98 4.48 25.96
CA LYS A 124 -4.78 4.58 24.72
C LYS A 124 -4.98 3.23 24.03
N ARG A 125 -4.99 2.15 24.81
CA ARG A 125 -5.30 0.80 24.31
C ARG A 125 -6.69 0.78 23.69
N ILE A 126 -6.80 0.11 22.55
CA ILE A 126 -8.09 -0.11 21.90
C ILE A 126 -8.75 -1.30 22.60
N LYS A 127 -9.93 -1.05 23.18
CA LYS A 127 -10.73 -2.08 23.84
C LYS A 127 -11.58 -2.82 22.82
N LYS A 128 -11.83 -4.10 23.07
CA LYS A 128 -12.68 -4.95 22.24
C LYS A 128 -14.07 -4.35 22.01
N GLU A 129 -14.64 -3.72 23.04
CA GLU A 129 -15.96 -3.08 22.98
C GLU A 129 -15.97 -1.91 21.99
N GLN A 130 -14.88 -1.15 21.88
CA GLN A 130 -14.77 -0.06 20.91
C GLN A 130 -14.74 -0.60 19.48
N VAL A 131 -14.02 -1.69 19.25
CA VAL A 131 -14.00 -2.36 17.93
C VAL A 131 -15.39 -2.89 17.57
N LEU A 132 -16.10 -3.47 18.54
CA LEU A 132 -17.48 -3.95 18.34
C LEU A 132 -18.45 -2.81 18.01
N GLN A 133 -18.32 -1.64 18.64
CA GLN A 133 -19.09 -0.45 18.29
C GLN A 133 -18.82 0.00 16.84
N GLY A 134 -17.56 -0.03 16.41
CA GLY A 134 -17.20 0.24 15.02
C GLY A 134 -17.82 -0.75 14.04
N ILE A 135 -17.82 -2.05 14.37
CA ILE A 135 -18.47 -3.09 13.56
C ILE A 135 -20.00 -2.87 13.48
N GLU A 136 -20.64 -2.44 14.57
CA GLU A 136 -22.08 -2.12 14.56
C GLU A 136 -22.39 -0.93 13.66
N TYR A 137 -21.59 0.15 13.78
CA TYR A 137 -21.71 1.31 12.90
C TYR A 137 -21.62 0.93 11.42
N ILE A 138 -20.69 0.02 11.07
CA ILE A 138 -20.56 -0.49 9.70
C ILE A 138 -21.81 -1.27 9.27
N ARG A 139 -22.38 -2.08 10.17
CA ARG A 139 -23.58 -2.88 9.87
C ARG A 139 -24.81 -2.02 9.59
N GLU A 140 -24.93 -0.87 10.25
CA GLU A 140 -26.07 0.05 10.11
C GLU A 140 -26.00 0.99 8.89
N ARG A 141 -24.96 0.87 8.05
CA ARG A 141 -24.66 1.80 6.95
C ARG A 141 -24.30 1.05 5.67
N GLU A 142 -25.33 0.83 4.83
CA GLU A 142 -25.23 0.04 3.59
C GLU A 142 -24.31 0.66 2.54
N GLU A 143 -24.00 1.96 2.64
CA GLU A 143 -23.08 2.64 1.76
C GLU A 143 -21.62 2.17 1.93
N ILE A 144 -21.26 1.58 3.08
CA ILE A 144 -19.89 1.17 3.40
C ILE A 144 -19.56 -0.18 2.74
N ARG A 145 -18.67 -0.17 1.75
CA ARG A 145 -18.28 -1.35 0.98
C ARG A 145 -16.86 -1.81 1.26
N ASP A 146 -15.99 -0.91 1.71
CA ASP A 146 -14.57 -1.19 1.99
C ASP A 146 -14.23 -0.87 3.45
N VAL A 147 -13.69 -1.87 4.15
CA VAL A 147 -13.27 -1.74 5.55
C VAL A 147 -11.76 -1.97 5.65
N LEU A 148 -11.02 -0.90 5.99
CA LEU A 148 -9.61 -0.97 6.31
C LEU A 148 -9.40 -1.18 7.81
N ILE A 149 -8.94 -2.38 8.18
CA ILE A 149 -8.51 -2.72 9.53
C ILE A 149 -7.07 -2.20 9.75
N SER A 150 -6.86 -1.36 10.75
CA SER A 150 -5.56 -0.74 11.07
C SER A 150 -5.47 -0.33 12.55
N GLY A 151 -4.78 0.76 12.87
CA GLY A 151 -4.48 1.20 14.22
C GLY A 151 -2.99 1.51 14.37
N GLY A 152 -2.36 0.85 15.32
CA GLY A 152 -0.93 0.54 15.27
C GLY A 152 -0.71 -0.50 14.17
N ASP A 153 -0.86 -1.78 14.51
CA ASP A 153 -0.73 -2.87 13.55
C ASP A 153 -1.70 -4.02 13.89
N PRO A 154 -2.66 -4.36 13.02
CA PRO A 154 -3.63 -5.44 13.25
C PRO A 154 -3.00 -6.83 13.36
N LEU A 155 -1.86 -7.07 12.68
CA LEU A 155 -1.20 -8.37 12.73
C LEU A 155 -0.44 -8.61 14.05
N LEU A 156 -0.48 -7.64 14.97
CA LEU A 156 0.01 -7.81 16.35
C LEU A 156 -1.08 -8.35 17.29
N LEU A 157 -2.32 -8.47 16.82
CA LEU A 157 -3.33 -9.30 17.48
C LEU A 157 -2.95 -10.78 17.31
N ASN A 158 -3.35 -11.60 18.29
CA ASN A 158 -3.27 -13.05 18.10
C ASN A 158 -4.29 -13.51 17.05
N ASP A 159 -4.10 -14.72 16.52
CA ASP A 159 -4.92 -15.24 15.42
C ASP A 159 -6.41 -15.33 15.80
N ASP A 160 -6.74 -15.73 17.03
CA ASP A 160 -8.13 -15.87 17.50
C ASP A 160 -8.85 -14.51 17.56
N GLU A 161 -8.18 -13.47 18.05
CA GLU A 161 -8.71 -12.12 18.16
C GLU A 161 -8.88 -11.48 16.78
N LEU A 162 -7.90 -11.68 15.89
CA LEU A 162 -8.01 -11.24 14.49
C LEU A 162 -9.17 -11.95 13.78
N ALA A 163 -9.29 -13.28 13.94
CA ALA A 163 -10.39 -14.08 13.40
C ALA A 163 -11.75 -13.58 13.89
N PHE A 164 -11.85 -13.27 15.19
CA PHE A 164 -13.08 -12.81 15.83
C PHE A 164 -13.63 -11.52 15.20
N PHE A 165 -12.75 -10.57 14.82
CA PHE A 165 -13.15 -9.34 14.15
C PHE A 165 -13.42 -9.54 12.66
N LEU A 166 -12.53 -10.25 11.95
CA LEU A 166 -12.69 -10.52 10.51
C LEU A 166 -13.98 -11.29 10.21
N GLU A 167 -14.33 -12.28 11.03
CA GLU A 167 -15.56 -13.06 10.86
C GLU A 167 -16.82 -12.19 11.00
N ARG A 168 -16.81 -11.23 11.92
CA ARG A 168 -17.94 -10.31 12.10
C ARG A 168 -18.09 -9.34 10.95
N LEU A 169 -16.97 -8.79 10.46
CA LEU A 169 -16.97 -7.92 9.30
C LEU A 169 -17.43 -8.68 8.05
N LYS A 170 -16.92 -9.89 7.83
CA LYS A 170 -17.29 -10.72 6.66
C LYS A 170 -18.76 -11.12 6.61
N LYS A 171 -19.45 -11.18 7.76
CA LYS A 171 -20.89 -11.45 7.85
C LYS A 171 -21.78 -10.27 7.43
N ILE A 172 -21.21 -9.07 7.29
CA ILE A 172 -21.94 -7.89 6.84
C ILE A 172 -22.06 -7.93 5.31
N LYS A 173 -23.29 -8.08 4.78
CA LYS A 173 -23.54 -8.39 3.37
C LYS A 173 -23.04 -7.32 2.40
N HIS A 174 -23.14 -6.05 2.77
CA HIS A 174 -22.73 -4.90 1.94
C HIS A 174 -21.23 -4.62 2.00
N VAL A 175 -20.47 -5.26 2.90
CA VAL A 175 -19.01 -5.15 2.94
C VAL A 175 -18.42 -6.06 1.86
N GLU A 176 -17.94 -5.42 0.79
CA GLU A 176 -17.43 -6.08 -0.40
C GLU A 176 -15.95 -6.44 -0.26
N VAL A 177 -15.16 -5.57 0.36
CA VAL A 177 -13.70 -5.69 0.46
C VAL A 177 -13.23 -5.46 1.89
N LEU A 178 -12.35 -6.35 2.37
CA LEU A 178 -11.60 -6.16 3.60
C LEU A 178 -10.15 -5.83 3.27
N ARG A 179 -9.54 -4.93 4.05
CA ARG A 179 -8.13 -4.57 3.89
C ARG A 179 -7.43 -4.50 5.23
N ILE A 180 -6.18 -4.93 5.29
CA ILE A 180 -5.34 -4.80 6.49
C ILE A 180 -4.17 -3.87 6.18
N GLY A 181 -4.05 -2.79 6.94
CA GLY A 181 -2.85 -1.94 6.93
C GLY A 181 -1.88 -2.40 8.01
N THR A 182 -0.72 -2.92 7.62
CA THR A 182 0.25 -3.55 8.54
C THR A 182 1.67 -3.28 8.09
N ARG A 183 2.61 -3.08 9.00
CA ARG A 183 4.04 -3.00 8.68
C ARG A 183 4.76 -4.33 8.94
N VAL A 184 4.04 -5.36 9.40
CA VAL A 184 4.62 -6.66 9.77
C VAL A 184 5.50 -7.29 8.69
N PRO A 185 5.15 -7.31 7.38
CA PRO A 185 6.03 -7.90 6.37
C PRO A 185 7.43 -7.26 6.33
N CYS A 186 7.52 -5.97 6.62
CA CYS A 186 8.76 -5.22 6.72
C CYS A 186 9.42 -5.36 8.10
N ALA A 187 8.64 -5.21 9.18
CA ALA A 187 9.18 -5.00 10.53
C ALA A 187 9.25 -6.25 11.43
N LEU A 188 8.50 -7.31 11.12
CA LEU A 188 8.47 -8.58 11.86
C LEU A 188 7.97 -9.71 10.94
N PRO A 189 8.66 -10.00 9.83
CA PRO A 189 8.20 -10.95 8.82
C PRO A 189 7.88 -12.35 9.38
N GLN A 190 8.51 -12.74 10.49
CA GLN A 190 8.28 -14.02 11.18
C GLN A 190 6.83 -14.19 11.69
N ARG A 191 6.05 -13.11 11.79
CA ARG A 191 4.61 -13.19 12.13
C ARG A 191 3.77 -13.77 10.99
N ILE A 192 4.29 -13.72 9.76
CA ILE A 192 3.66 -14.32 8.58
C ILE A 192 3.94 -15.83 8.58
N THR A 193 2.99 -16.57 9.15
CA THR A 193 3.05 -18.03 9.29
C THR A 193 1.95 -18.69 8.47
N ASP A 194 2.11 -19.98 8.17
CA ASP A 194 1.07 -20.74 7.45
C ASP A 194 -0.27 -20.74 8.20
N ALA A 195 -0.25 -20.74 9.53
CA ALA A 195 -1.45 -20.64 10.36
C ALA A 195 -2.18 -19.30 10.15
N LEU A 196 -1.44 -18.19 10.19
CA LEU A 196 -2.00 -16.86 9.90
C LEU A 196 -2.56 -16.80 8.47
N LEU A 197 -1.82 -17.28 7.48
CA LEU A 197 -2.24 -17.23 6.09
C LEU A 197 -3.47 -18.11 5.83
N SER A 198 -3.52 -19.29 6.44
CA SER A 198 -4.69 -20.18 6.42
C SER A 198 -5.91 -19.50 7.03
N LEU A 199 -5.74 -18.73 8.11
CA LEU A 199 -6.79 -17.92 8.69
C LEU A 199 -7.26 -16.83 7.71
N LEU A 200 -6.33 -16.02 7.17
CA LEU A 200 -6.65 -14.87 6.33
C LEU A 200 -7.34 -15.25 5.01
N ARG A 201 -6.97 -16.38 4.40
CA ARG A 201 -7.60 -16.93 3.17
C ARG A 201 -9.12 -17.09 3.29
N ARG A 202 -9.64 -17.32 4.50
CA ARG A 202 -11.09 -17.52 4.73
C ARG A 202 -11.91 -16.24 4.56
N TYR A 203 -11.27 -15.08 4.46
CA TYR A 203 -11.92 -13.78 4.43
C TYR A 203 -11.76 -13.05 3.09
N HIS A 204 -11.41 -13.77 2.02
CA HIS A 204 -11.36 -13.20 0.66
C HIS A 204 -12.72 -12.58 0.23
N PRO A 205 -12.72 -11.49 -0.56
CA PRO A 205 -11.53 -10.76 -1.02
C PRO A 205 -10.91 -9.92 0.10
N LEU A 206 -9.63 -10.16 0.36
CA LEU A 206 -8.82 -9.51 1.39
C LEU A 206 -7.56 -8.94 0.75
N TYR A 207 -7.24 -7.69 1.07
CA TYR A 207 -6.01 -7.03 0.64
C TYR A 207 -5.12 -6.70 1.82
N ILE A 208 -3.82 -6.65 1.59
CA ILE A 208 -2.86 -6.16 2.58
C ILE A 208 -2.10 -4.97 2.00
N ASN A 209 -2.09 -3.86 2.74
CA ASN A 209 -1.20 -2.73 2.46
C ASN A 209 -0.06 -2.77 3.47
N THR A 210 1.16 -2.98 2.95
CA THR A 210 2.42 -2.92 3.70
C THR A 210 3.05 -1.52 3.64
N HIS A 211 4.19 -1.35 4.29
CA HIS A 211 4.78 -0.05 4.57
C HIS A 211 6.31 -0.10 4.57
N PHE A 212 6.87 -0.41 3.42
CA PHE A 212 8.30 -0.31 3.12
C PHE A 212 8.66 1.13 2.77
N ASN A 213 9.82 1.60 3.24
CA ASN A 213 10.32 2.94 2.96
C ASN A 213 11.74 2.95 2.42
N HIS A 214 12.51 1.86 2.58
CA HIS A 214 13.88 1.82 2.11
C HIS A 214 14.26 0.42 1.60
N PRO A 215 15.07 0.28 0.52
CA PRO A 215 15.51 -1.02 0.01
C PRO A 215 16.25 -1.88 1.04
N GLY A 216 16.84 -1.26 2.06
CA GLY A 216 17.48 -1.95 3.19
C GLY A 216 16.52 -2.82 4.01
N GLU A 217 15.21 -2.67 3.83
CA GLU A 217 14.17 -3.50 4.46
C GLU A 217 13.86 -4.78 3.65
N PHE A 218 14.43 -4.93 2.44
CA PHE A 218 14.23 -6.09 1.56
C PHE A 218 15.18 -7.25 1.88
N THR A 219 15.01 -7.81 3.08
CA THR A 219 15.71 -9.01 3.56
C THR A 219 15.16 -10.29 2.93
N GLU A 220 15.83 -11.41 3.17
CA GLU A 220 15.31 -12.72 2.81
C GLU A 220 13.97 -13.00 3.50
N GLU A 221 13.86 -12.65 4.79
CA GLU A 221 12.65 -12.88 5.58
C GLU A 221 11.48 -12.01 5.09
N SER A 222 11.70 -10.74 4.76
CA SER A 222 10.65 -9.86 4.26
C SER A 222 10.19 -10.26 2.85
N ARG A 223 11.12 -10.69 1.98
CA ARG A 223 10.81 -11.26 0.66
C ARG A 223 9.98 -12.53 0.76
N LYS A 224 10.36 -13.43 1.68
CA LYS A 224 9.61 -14.66 1.96
C LYS A 224 8.22 -14.36 2.50
N ALA A 225 8.10 -13.44 3.46
CA ALA A 225 6.81 -13.03 4.02
C ALA A 225 5.86 -12.47 2.95
N CYS A 226 6.35 -11.55 2.10
CA CYS A 226 5.57 -11.02 0.98
C CYS A 226 5.17 -12.13 -0.01
N SER A 227 6.10 -13.03 -0.36
CA SER A 227 5.81 -14.15 -1.26
C SER A 227 4.75 -15.09 -0.70
N MET A 228 4.83 -15.45 0.58
CA MET A 228 3.85 -16.30 1.24
C MET A 228 2.45 -15.65 1.29
N ILE A 229 2.37 -14.34 1.52
CA ILE A 229 1.10 -13.60 1.47
C ILE A 229 0.55 -13.59 0.03
N ALA A 230 1.39 -13.31 -0.97
CA ALA A 230 0.99 -13.35 -2.36
C ALA A 230 0.48 -14.75 -2.73
N ASP A 231 1.21 -15.82 -2.39
CA ASP A 231 0.82 -17.24 -2.59
C ASP A 231 -0.44 -17.64 -1.80
N ALA A 232 -0.91 -16.80 -0.88
CA ALA A 232 -2.22 -16.95 -0.24
C ALA A 232 -3.37 -16.31 -1.03
N GLY A 233 -3.07 -15.79 -2.21
CA GLY A 233 -3.97 -15.04 -3.07
C GLY A 233 -4.42 -13.73 -2.47
N ILE A 234 -3.59 -13.11 -1.62
CA ILE A 234 -3.85 -11.81 -1.00
C ILE A 234 -3.02 -10.77 -1.76
N PRO A 235 -3.63 -9.86 -2.54
CA PRO A 235 -2.89 -8.81 -3.20
C PRO A 235 -2.23 -7.87 -2.18
N LEU A 236 -0.96 -7.56 -2.45
CA LEU A 236 -0.13 -6.68 -1.63
C LEU A 236 0.03 -5.32 -2.28
N GLY A 237 -0.35 -4.26 -1.58
CA GLY A 237 0.03 -2.89 -1.89
C GLY A 237 1.10 -2.37 -0.94
N ASP A 238 1.94 -1.41 -1.36
CA ASP A 238 2.87 -0.71 -0.47
C ASP A 238 2.54 0.78 -0.35
N GLN A 239 2.57 1.27 0.88
CA GLN A 239 2.35 2.67 1.23
C GLN A 239 3.64 3.27 1.76
N THR A 240 4.49 3.76 0.87
CA THR A 240 5.73 4.47 1.20
C THR A 240 5.42 5.89 1.68
N VAL A 241 6.19 6.41 2.62
CA VAL A 241 6.23 7.84 2.97
C VAL A 241 7.55 8.40 2.45
N LEU A 242 7.51 9.55 1.78
CA LEU A 242 8.70 10.30 1.41
C LEU A 242 9.27 10.97 2.66
N LEU A 243 10.47 10.55 3.05
CA LEU A 243 11.11 10.86 4.32
C LEU A 243 12.51 11.41 4.07
N LYS A 244 12.74 12.63 4.56
CA LYS A 244 14.03 13.31 4.47
C LYS A 244 15.16 12.49 5.11
N GLY A 245 16.25 12.31 4.40
CA GLY A 245 17.41 11.53 4.79
C GLY A 245 17.19 10.01 4.84
N VAL A 246 16.08 9.50 4.32
CA VAL A 246 15.75 8.07 4.28
C VAL A 246 15.57 7.63 2.83
N ASN A 247 14.63 8.24 2.10
CA ASN A 247 14.28 7.85 0.73
C ASN A 247 13.95 9.05 -0.17
N ASP A 248 14.34 10.25 0.24
CA ASP A 248 14.33 11.51 -0.53
C ASP A 248 15.40 11.53 -1.64
N SER A 249 15.52 10.43 -2.39
CA SER A 249 16.44 10.31 -3.52
C SER A 249 15.83 9.44 -4.62
N VAL A 250 16.02 9.87 -5.87
CA VAL A 250 15.58 9.15 -7.07
C VAL A 250 16.12 7.73 -7.10
N ASP A 251 17.40 7.52 -6.76
CA ASP A 251 18.04 6.21 -6.83
C ASP A 251 17.47 5.26 -5.78
N VAL A 252 17.25 5.75 -4.57
CA VAL A 252 16.66 4.97 -3.46
C VAL A 252 15.22 4.58 -3.79
N MET A 253 14.43 5.52 -4.29
CA MET A 253 13.04 5.27 -4.66
C MET A 253 12.90 4.32 -5.86
N ASN A 254 13.77 4.45 -6.87
CA ASN A 254 13.81 3.49 -7.98
C ASN A 254 14.16 2.07 -7.51
N ALA A 255 15.16 1.94 -6.62
CA ALA A 255 15.50 0.66 -6.02
C ALA A 255 14.35 0.10 -5.16
N LEU A 256 13.63 0.96 -4.43
CA LEU A 256 12.47 0.60 -3.62
C LEU A 256 11.36 0.03 -4.52
N ILE A 257 10.93 0.77 -5.54
CA ILE A 257 9.87 0.38 -6.45
C ILE A 257 10.19 -0.94 -7.17
N ARG A 258 11.40 -1.08 -7.71
CA ARG A 258 11.83 -2.33 -8.38
C ARG A 258 11.84 -3.51 -7.41
N GLY A 259 12.32 -3.29 -6.19
CA GLY A 259 12.29 -4.31 -5.15
C GLY A 259 10.88 -4.74 -4.77
N LEU A 260 9.93 -3.81 -4.65
CA LEU A 260 8.52 -4.11 -4.43
C LEU A 260 7.95 -5.00 -5.54
N TRP A 261 8.17 -4.66 -6.81
CA TRP A 261 7.71 -5.48 -7.93
C TRP A 261 8.31 -6.90 -7.89
N SER A 262 9.61 -7.03 -7.60
CA SER A 262 10.24 -8.36 -7.49
C SER A 262 9.64 -9.25 -6.40
N MET A 263 8.96 -8.67 -5.41
CA MET A 263 8.31 -9.38 -4.31
C MET A 263 6.80 -9.56 -4.51
N ARG A 264 6.29 -9.27 -5.72
CA ARG A 264 4.84 -9.23 -6.02
C ARG A 264 4.07 -8.24 -5.16
N VAL A 265 4.73 -7.16 -4.72
CA VAL A 265 4.12 -6.04 -4.00
C VAL A 265 3.90 -4.89 -4.95
N THR A 266 2.67 -4.41 -5.04
CA THR A 266 2.32 -3.27 -5.88
C THR A 266 2.64 -1.96 -5.15
N PRO A 267 3.52 -1.09 -5.68
CA PRO A 267 3.63 0.29 -5.21
C PRO A 267 2.26 0.96 -5.32
N TYR A 268 1.73 1.45 -4.20
CA TYR A 268 0.36 1.95 -4.15
C TYR A 268 0.33 3.46 -3.89
N TYR A 269 0.95 3.92 -2.80
CA TYR A 269 1.09 5.34 -2.52
C TYR A 269 2.52 5.69 -2.16
N ILE A 270 2.93 6.87 -2.61
CA ILE A 270 4.00 7.65 -1.97
C ILE A 270 3.29 8.79 -1.26
N TYR A 271 3.37 8.84 0.06
CA TYR A 271 2.82 9.93 0.86
C TYR A 271 3.88 11.01 1.06
N GLN A 272 3.50 12.26 0.86
CA GLN A 272 4.18 13.36 1.55
C GLN A 272 4.05 13.16 3.07
N ALA A 273 5.13 13.38 3.82
CA ALA A 273 5.13 13.19 5.27
C ALA A 273 4.11 14.10 5.97
N ASP A 274 3.25 13.52 6.82
CA ASP A 274 2.20 14.26 7.53
C ASP A 274 2.76 15.34 8.48
N LEU A 275 1.94 16.36 8.75
CA LEU A 275 2.21 17.42 9.73
C LEU A 275 2.07 16.95 11.20
N THR A 276 2.40 15.70 11.47
CA THR A 276 2.28 15.08 12.79
C THR A 276 3.30 15.69 13.75
N LYS A 277 2.92 15.96 15.00
CA LYS A 277 3.83 16.47 16.02
C LYS A 277 5.03 15.54 16.21
N GLY A 278 6.23 16.10 16.14
CA GLY A 278 7.50 15.41 16.33
C GLY A 278 8.03 14.73 15.08
N THR A 279 7.55 15.10 13.89
CA THR A 279 8.01 14.53 12.61
C THR A 279 8.58 15.56 11.64
N LYS A 280 8.67 16.85 12.02
CA LYS A 280 9.17 17.93 11.15
C LYS A 280 10.48 17.61 10.42
N HIS A 281 11.45 17.00 11.10
CA HIS A 281 12.76 16.66 10.53
C HIS A 281 12.70 15.59 9.41
N PHE A 282 11.58 14.89 9.25
CA PHE A 282 11.35 13.96 8.13
C PHE A 282 10.65 14.60 6.93
N ARG A 283 10.11 15.82 7.07
CA ARG A 283 9.34 16.46 5.99
C ARG A 283 10.29 16.94 4.88
N THR A 284 10.00 16.54 3.66
CA THR A 284 10.61 17.07 2.43
C THR A 284 9.78 18.23 1.90
N ASP A 285 10.37 19.00 1.00
CA ASP A 285 9.61 19.97 0.20
C ASP A 285 8.70 19.21 -0.76
N VAL A 286 7.53 19.78 -1.03
CA VAL A 286 6.60 19.16 -1.99
C VAL A 286 7.20 19.20 -3.40
N ASP A 287 7.96 20.25 -3.72
CA ASP A 287 8.64 20.37 -5.02
C ASP A 287 9.76 19.36 -5.18
N GLU A 288 10.51 19.10 -4.12
CA GLU A 288 11.50 18.04 -4.10
C GLU A 288 10.83 16.68 -4.35
N GLY A 289 9.70 16.40 -3.68
CA GLY A 289 8.93 15.18 -3.91
C GLY A 289 8.40 15.05 -5.33
N ILE A 290 7.90 16.15 -5.92
CA ILE A 290 7.46 16.19 -7.32
C ILE A 290 8.63 15.91 -8.28
N GLU A 291 9.79 16.53 -8.03
CA GLU A 291 10.97 16.36 -8.86
C GLU A 291 11.54 14.94 -8.77
N ILE A 292 11.58 14.36 -7.56
CA ILE A 292 11.93 12.95 -7.37
C ILE A 292 10.98 12.08 -8.19
N PHE A 293 9.67 12.29 -8.06
CA PHE A 293 8.66 11.48 -8.75
C PHE A 293 8.83 11.52 -10.28
N LYS A 294 9.02 12.72 -10.87
CA LYS A 294 9.22 12.89 -12.31
C LYS A 294 10.41 12.11 -12.87
N ARG A 295 11.41 11.84 -12.02
CA ARG A 295 12.65 11.14 -12.37
C ARG A 295 12.61 9.64 -12.04
N LEU A 296 11.52 9.14 -11.47
CA LEU A 296 11.32 7.71 -11.25
C LEU A 296 11.08 6.99 -12.57
N LYS A 297 11.61 5.78 -12.66
CA LYS A 297 11.56 4.95 -13.87
C LYS A 297 10.46 3.91 -13.72
N PHE A 298 9.35 4.14 -14.43
CA PHE A 298 8.18 3.26 -14.42
C PHE A 298 8.10 2.41 -15.68
N HIS A 299 7.56 1.20 -15.55
CA HIS A 299 7.27 0.31 -16.68
C HIS A 299 5.78 0.42 -17.04
N PRO A 300 5.40 0.60 -18.32
CA PRO A 300 4.00 0.82 -18.72
C PRO A 300 3.07 -0.37 -18.45
N SER A 301 3.63 -1.56 -18.23
CA SER A 301 2.88 -2.77 -17.86
C SER A 301 2.91 -3.11 -16.36
N LEU A 302 3.54 -2.30 -15.52
CA LEU A 302 3.58 -2.54 -14.07
C LEU A 302 2.93 -1.39 -13.31
N PRO A 303 2.34 -1.64 -12.13
CA PRO A 303 1.65 -0.60 -11.40
C PRO A 303 2.60 0.48 -10.88
N MET A 304 2.16 1.74 -11.03
CA MET A 304 2.78 2.95 -10.51
C MET A 304 2.07 3.44 -9.24
N PRO A 305 2.79 3.97 -8.22
CA PRO A 305 2.14 4.57 -7.07
C PRO A 305 1.51 5.93 -7.44
N HIS A 306 0.53 6.36 -6.67
CA HIS A 306 0.11 7.77 -6.66
C HIS A 306 0.97 8.54 -5.65
N PHE A 307 1.53 9.68 -6.04
CA PHE A 307 2.09 10.64 -5.08
C PHE A 307 0.96 11.49 -4.50
N VAL A 308 0.81 11.47 -3.18
CA VAL A 308 -0.33 12.09 -2.49
C VAL A 308 0.09 12.92 -1.29
N ILE A 309 -0.67 13.97 -1.03
CA ILE A 309 -0.71 14.64 0.28
C ILE A 309 -2.02 14.21 0.95
N ASP A 310 -1.97 13.66 2.17
CA ASP A 310 -3.18 13.52 2.99
C ASP A 310 -3.48 14.88 3.60
N ALA A 311 -4.51 15.53 3.08
CA ALA A 311 -4.78 16.93 3.35
C ALA A 311 -5.03 17.18 4.84
N PRO A 312 -4.32 18.15 5.46
CA PRO A 312 -4.57 18.54 6.84
C PRO A 312 -6.04 18.87 7.07
N GLY A 313 -6.53 18.63 8.27
CA GLY A 313 -7.91 18.90 8.62
C GLY A 313 -8.93 17.87 8.12
N GLY A 314 -8.49 16.74 7.59
CA GLY A 314 -9.36 15.63 7.18
C GLY A 314 -9.86 15.72 5.74
N GLY A 315 -9.17 16.48 4.87
CA GLY A 315 -9.55 16.59 3.45
C GLY A 315 -9.34 15.30 2.65
N GLY A 316 -8.55 14.36 3.20
CA GLY A 316 -8.21 13.08 2.60
C GLY A 316 -7.03 13.18 1.64
N LYS A 317 -6.66 12.03 1.07
CA LYS A 317 -5.56 11.86 0.11
C LYS A 317 -5.86 12.60 -1.19
N ILE A 318 -5.05 13.60 -1.50
CA ILE A 318 -5.12 14.38 -2.72
C ILE A 318 -3.91 14.03 -3.58
N PRO A 319 -4.10 13.43 -4.77
CA PRO A 319 -3.03 13.20 -5.72
C PRO A 319 -2.37 14.52 -6.14
N ILE A 320 -1.05 14.52 -6.10
CA ILE A 320 -0.18 15.56 -6.67
C ILE A 320 0.85 14.92 -7.59
N THR A 321 0.48 13.76 -8.15
CA THR A 321 1.31 13.02 -9.09
C THR A 321 1.58 13.94 -10.28
N PRO A 322 2.84 14.26 -10.60
CA PRO A 322 3.11 15.14 -11.73
C PRO A 322 2.77 14.45 -13.04
N GLU A 323 2.34 15.24 -14.02
CA GLU A 323 2.33 14.79 -15.40
C GLU A 323 3.73 14.33 -15.78
N CYS A 324 3.81 13.11 -16.30
CA CYS A 324 5.04 12.49 -16.74
C CYS A 324 4.76 11.57 -17.92
N ARG A 325 5.81 11.11 -18.57
CA ARG A 325 5.72 10.04 -19.57
C ARG A 325 6.52 8.86 -19.06
N PHE A 326 6.28 7.70 -19.63
CA PHE A 326 7.17 6.55 -19.47
C PHE A 326 8.49 6.82 -20.23
N TYR A 327 9.28 7.79 -19.78
CA TYR A 327 10.63 8.00 -20.29
C TYR A 327 11.61 7.10 -19.55
N ASP A 328 12.61 6.61 -20.27
CA ASP A 328 13.59 5.61 -19.87
C ASP A 328 13.00 4.23 -19.62
N VAL A 329 12.78 3.52 -20.73
CA VAL A 329 12.72 2.05 -20.81
C VAL A 329 13.72 1.49 -19.80
N ILE A 330 13.20 0.89 -18.72
CA ILE A 330 13.99 -0.06 -17.93
C ILE A 330 14.60 -0.99 -18.97
N ASN A 331 15.94 -1.16 -18.98
CA ASN A 331 16.62 -2.14 -19.82
C ASN A 331 15.69 -3.35 -19.99
N GLU A 332 15.16 -3.54 -21.19
CA GLU A 332 14.16 -4.59 -21.51
C GLU A 332 14.71 -5.99 -21.15
N GLU A 333 16.00 -6.07 -20.84
CA GLU A 333 16.73 -7.23 -20.31
C GLU A 333 16.24 -7.69 -18.92
N VAL A 334 15.63 -6.84 -18.08
CA VAL A 334 15.24 -7.22 -16.69
C VAL A 334 13.74 -7.43 -16.52
N ILE A 335 12.91 -6.72 -17.29
CA ILE A 335 11.45 -6.85 -17.26
C ILE A 335 10.97 -7.18 -18.67
N VAL A 336 10.45 -8.39 -18.85
CA VAL A 336 9.99 -8.88 -20.16
C VAL A 336 8.48 -8.87 -20.21
N THR A 337 7.93 -8.28 -21.28
CA THR A 337 6.48 -8.26 -21.52
C THR A 337 6.12 -9.23 -22.64
N LEU A 338 5.33 -10.24 -22.32
CA LEU A 338 4.80 -11.22 -23.25
C LEU A 338 3.39 -10.82 -23.67
N ASN A 339 3.19 -10.56 -24.96
CA ASN A 339 1.88 -10.22 -25.52
C ASN A 339 1.22 -11.49 -26.04
N LEU A 340 0.25 -12.01 -25.30
CA LEU A 340 -0.41 -13.27 -25.63
C LEU A 340 -1.88 -13.03 -25.96
N LYS A 341 -2.32 -13.53 -27.12
CA LYS A 341 -3.74 -13.53 -27.45
C LYS A 341 -4.55 -14.33 -26.43
N SER A 342 -4.12 -15.57 -26.15
CA SER A 342 -4.64 -16.38 -25.06
C SER A 342 -3.53 -17.29 -24.49
N LEU A 343 -3.74 -17.87 -23.31
CA LEU A 343 -2.73 -18.68 -22.60
C LEU A 343 -2.68 -20.13 -23.10
N GLU A 344 -1.96 -20.42 -24.18
CA GLU A 344 -1.72 -21.79 -24.63
C GLU A 344 -0.52 -22.40 -23.89
N TYR A 345 -0.69 -23.54 -23.19
CA TYR A 345 0.33 -24.10 -22.29
C TYR A 345 1.73 -24.22 -22.93
N ASN A 346 1.85 -24.89 -24.08
CA ASN A 346 3.16 -25.12 -24.72
C ASN A 346 3.80 -23.83 -25.19
N LYS A 347 3.00 -22.91 -25.75
CA LYS A 347 3.48 -21.59 -26.18
C LYS A 347 3.95 -20.78 -24.99
N LEU A 348 3.12 -20.66 -23.96
CA LEU A 348 3.44 -19.96 -22.73
C LEU A 348 4.72 -20.52 -22.09
N LYS A 349 4.84 -21.85 -21.98
CA LYS A 349 6.03 -22.49 -21.44
C LYS A 349 7.29 -22.10 -22.22
N SER A 350 7.25 -22.19 -23.54
CA SER A 350 8.38 -21.81 -24.39
C SER A 350 8.78 -20.34 -24.22
N GLU A 351 7.81 -19.43 -24.16
CA GLU A 351 8.05 -17.98 -23.99
C GLU A 351 8.58 -17.66 -22.59
N LEU A 352 8.11 -18.37 -21.55
CA LEU A 352 8.61 -18.23 -20.19
C LEU A 352 10.04 -18.76 -20.02
N GLU A 353 10.35 -19.90 -20.65
CA GLU A 353 11.70 -20.47 -20.70
C GLU A 353 12.66 -19.51 -21.40
N ASP A 354 12.31 -19.02 -22.59
CA ASP A 354 13.12 -18.06 -23.34
C ASP A 354 13.33 -16.75 -22.57
N ALA A 355 12.28 -16.19 -21.95
CA ALA A 355 12.41 -14.99 -21.14
C ALA A 355 13.39 -15.20 -19.96
N ARG A 356 13.34 -16.36 -19.29
CA ARG A 356 14.26 -16.68 -18.19
C ARG A 356 15.68 -16.94 -18.64
N ASP A 357 15.87 -17.68 -19.73
CA ASP A 357 17.19 -17.96 -20.29
C ASP A 357 17.90 -16.67 -20.74
N ASN A 358 17.12 -15.66 -21.17
CA ASN A 358 17.60 -14.32 -21.50
C ASN A 358 17.72 -13.37 -20.30
N GLY A 359 17.51 -13.86 -19.07
CA GLY A 359 17.81 -13.11 -17.84
C GLY A 359 16.65 -12.28 -17.25
N ALA A 360 15.40 -12.48 -17.70
CA ALA A 360 14.25 -11.77 -17.14
C ALA A 360 14.15 -11.97 -15.62
N ALA A 361 14.11 -10.86 -14.88
CA ALA A 361 13.89 -10.88 -13.44
C ALA A 361 12.39 -10.83 -13.11
N ILE A 362 11.60 -10.10 -13.90
CA ILE A 362 10.15 -9.97 -13.78
C ILE A 362 9.53 -10.21 -15.15
N ILE A 363 8.48 -11.00 -15.20
CA ILE A 363 7.73 -11.25 -16.43
C ILE A 363 6.33 -10.66 -16.29
N VAL A 364 5.88 -9.92 -17.29
CA VAL A 364 4.51 -9.41 -17.38
C VAL A 364 3.84 -10.04 -18.58
N ILE A 365 2.64 -10.57 -18.40
CA ILE A 365 1.83 -11.14 -19.47
C ILE A 365 0.68 -10.17 -19.73
N GLU A 366 0.66 -9.58 -20.93
CA GLU A 366 -0.47 -8.80 -21.43
C GLU A 366 -1.40 -9.77 -22.16
N LEU A 367 -2.61 -9.98 -21.63
CA LEU A 367 -3.54 -11.01 -22.08
C LEU A 367 -4.69 -10.38 -22.89
N GLY A 368 -4.75 -10.73 -24.18
CA GLY A 368 -5.75 -10.18 -25.11
C GLY A 368 -7.18 -10.72 -24.89
N GLU A 369 -7.31 -12.03 -24.65
CA GLU A 369 -8.60 -12.71 -24.43
C GLU A 369 -8.51 -13.62 -23.21
N ILE A 370 -9.53 -13.55 -22.35
CA ILE A 370 -9.68 -14.43 -21.18
C ILE A 370 -10.66 -15.54 -21.56
N GLU A 371 -10.12 -16.69 -21.94
CA GLU A 371 -10.89 -17.87 -22.31
C GLU A 371 -10.90 -18.88 -21.16
N ASP A 372 -12.02 -19.61 -21.03
CA ASP A 372 -12.05 -20.80 -20.21
C ASP A 372 -11.04 -21.82 -20.74
N LYS A 373 -10.12 -22.24 -19.90
CA LYS A 373 -9.09 -23.21 -20.27
C LYS A 373 -9.24 -24.43 -19.40
N GLU A 374 -9.22 -25.59 -20.04
CA GLU A 374 -8.95 -26.85 -19.33
C GLU A 374 -7.68 -26.68 -18.50
N ASP A 375 -7.72 -27.16 -17.26
CA ASP A 375 -6.60 -27.09 -16.33
C ASP A 375 -5.44 -27.98 -16.81
N LYS A 376 -4.66 -27.43 -17.75
CA LYS A 376 -3.42 -28.03 -18.27
C LYS A 376 -2.22 -27.72 -17.36
N GLY A 377 -2.45 -27.32 -16.10
CA GLY A 377 -1.38 -26.93 -15.18
C GLY A 377 -0.71 -25.60 -15.53
N ILE A 378 -1.44 -24.69 -16.19
CA ILE A 378 -0.94 -23.33 -16.51
C ILE A 378 -0.56 -22.60 -15.21
N TYR A 379 -1.32 -22.79 -14.14
CA TYR A 379 -1.09 -22.12 -12.86
C TYR A 379 0.20 -22.60 -12.19
N GLU A 380 0.43 -23.91 -12.17
CA GLU A 380 1.65 -24.54 -11.68
C GLU A 380 2.86 -24.13 -12.52
N LEU A 381 2.66 -23.96 -13.83
CA LEU A 381 3.66 -23.39 -14.71
C LEU A 381 4.00 -21.97 -14.26
N LEU A 382 3.03 -21.04 -14.18
CA LEU A 382 3.29 -19.66 -13.78
C LEU A 382 4.02 -19.55 -12.42
N LYS A 383 3.68 -20.39 -11.45
CA LYS A 383 4.35 -20.42 -10.14
C LYS A 383 5.85 -20.72 -10.21
N GLN A 384 6.29 -21.55 -11.17
CA GLN A 384 7.70 -21.88 -11.36
C GLN A 384 8.53 -20.70 -11.86
N TYR A 385 7.87 -19.67 -12.42
CA TYR A 385 8.51 -18.53 -13.05
C TYR A 385 8.20 -17.22 -12.30
N HIS A 386 7.85 -17.27 -11.02
CA HIS A 386 7.66 -16.07 -10.21
C HIS A 386 8.94 -15.21 -10.10
N PRO A 387 8.82 -13.87 -10.08
CA PRO A 387 7.59 -13.08 -10.10
C PRO A 387 7.01 -12.93 -11.52
N ILE A 388 5.70 -13.21 -11.65
CA ILE A 388 4.90 -12.94 -12.85
C ILE A 388 3.76 -11.99 -12.49
N TYR A 389 3.42 -11.09 -13.41
CA TYR A 389 2.22 -10.28 -13.39
C TYR A 389 1.36 -10.62 -14.61
N ILE A 390 0.04 -10.59 -14.45
CA ILE A 390 -0.91 -10.71 -15.56
C ILE A 390 -1.70 -9.42 -15.64
N ASN A 391 -1.72 -8.81 -16.82
CA ASN A 391 -2.55 -7.67 -17.14
C ASN A 391 -3.68 -8.09 -18.07
N MET A 392 -4.87 -7.63 -17.74
CA MET A 392 -6.09 -7.77 -18.53
C MET A 392 -6.45 -6.43 -19.18
N HIS A 393 -7.36 -6.47 -20.16
CA HIS A 393 -7.78 -5.29 -20.93
C HIS A 393 -9.30 -5.18 -21.04
N LEU A 394 -10.00 -5.25 -19.90
CA LEU A 394 -11.46 -5.19 -19.90
C LEU A 394 -11.95 -3.75 -20.11
N LYS A 395 -13.04 -3.59 -20.88
CA LYS A 395 -13.62 -2.27 -21.19
C LYS A 395 -14.99 -2.08 -20.53
N HIS A 396 -15.73 -3.15 -20.31
CA HIS A 396 -17.10 -3.12 -19.79
C HIS A 396 -17.34 -4.15 -18.67
N PRO A 397 -18.20 -3.86 -17.68
CA PRO A 397 -18.59 -4.84 -16.64
C PRO A 397 -19.12 -6.17 -17.20
N ASP A 398 -19.78 -6.16 -18.36
CA ASP A 398 -20.34 -7.38 -18.97
C ASP A 398 -19.27 -8.37 -19.46
N GLU A 399 -18.02 -7.91 -19.65
CA GLU A 399 -16.90 -8.79 -19.98
C GLU A 399 -16.45 -9.63 -18.77
N LEU A 400 -16.87 -9.26 -17.55
CA LEU A 400 -16.73 -10.10 -16.35
C LEU A 400 -17.78 -11.20 -16.35
N THR A 401 -17.75 -12.06 -17.37
CA THR A 401 -18.58 -13.28 -17.45
C THR A 401 -18.20 -14.26 -16.33
N GLU A 402 -19.05 -15.26 -16.06
CA GLU A 402 -18.74 -16.27 -15.03
C GLU A 402 -17.46 -17.08 -15.36
N ASP A 403 -17.18 -17.32 -16.64
CA ASP A 403 -15.94 -17.99 -17.06
C ASP A 403 -14.71 -17.11 -16.82
N VAL A 404 -14.79 -15.81 -17.16
CA VAL A 404 -13.72 -14.85 -16.87
C VAL A 404 -13.48 -14.75 -15.37
N LYS A 405 -14.54 -14.61 -14.57
CA LYS A 405 -14.45 -14.58 -13.10
C LYS A 405 -13.79 -15.83 -12.54
N ARG A 406 -14.12 -17.01 -13.08
CA ARG A 406 -13.50 -18.29 -12.68
C ARG A 406 -12.00 -18.26 -12.95
N VAL A 407 -11.59 -17.96 -14.19
CA VAL A 407 -10.18 -17.94 -14.60
C VAL A 407 -9.37 -16.91 -13.79
N VAL A 408 -9.90 -15.71 -13.61
CA VAL A 408 -9.28 -14.64 -12.82
C VAL A 408 -9.12 -15.05 -11.35
N SER A 409 -10.16 -15.65 -10.77
CA SER A 409 -10.11 -16.14 -9.38
C SER A 409 -9.04 -17.21 -9.20
N MET A 410 -8.86 -18.11 -10.18
CA MET A 410 -7.82 -19.13 -10.15
C MET A 410 -6.40 -18.52 -10.16
N PHE A 411 -6.13 -17.52 -11.00
CA PHE A 411 -4.85 -16.80 -10.96
C PHE A 411 -4.63 -16.08 -9.62
N SER A 412 -5.68 -15.44 -9.12
CA SER A 412 -5.61 -14.74 -7.85
C SER A 412 -5.33 -15.71 -6.70
N ASP A 413 -6.01 -16.84 -6.63
CA ASP A 413 -5.78 -17.89 -5.62
C ASP A 413 -4.42 -18.55 -5.74
N ALA A 414 -3.85 -18.59 -6.94
CA ALA A 414 -2.47 -19.02 -7.20
C ALA A 414 -1.43 -17.98 -6.75
N GLY A 415 -1.85 -16.78 -6.36
CA GLY A 415 -0.97 -15.71 -5.92
C GLY A 415 -0.27 -14.95 -7.05
N VAL A 416 -0.85 -15.00 -8.25
CA VAL A 416 -0.39 -14.18 -9.37
C VAL A 416 -1.05 -12.81 -9.26
N PRO A 417 -0.28 -11.71 -9.11
CA PRO A 417 -0.83 -10.37 -9.14
C PRO A 417 -1.51 -10.07 -10.48
N LEU A 418 -2.75 -9.60 -10.40
CA LEU A 418 -3.59 -9.28 -11.53
C LEU A 418 -3.80 -7.78 -11.63
N GLY A 419 -3.41 -7.22 -12.78
CA GLY A 419 -3.67 -5.87 -13.20
C GLY A 419 -4.75 -5.80 -14.26
N ASP A 420 -5.38 -4.63 -14.39
CA ASP A 420 -6.24 -4.33 -15.53
C ASP A 420 -5.88 -2.96 -16.13
N ARG A 421 -5.94 -2.88 -17.46
CA ARG A 421 -5.71 -1.69 -18.27
C ARG A 421 -6.98 -1.41 -19.06
N ILE A 422 -7.79 -0.53 -18.51
CA ILE A 422 -9.09 -0.17 -19.06
C ILE A 422 -8.84 0.74 -20.26
N ASN A 423 -9.31 0.36 -21.44
CA ASN A 423 -9.31 1.22 -22.62
C ASN A 423 -10.70 1.82 -22.78
N LEU A 424 -10.80 3.16 -22.79
CA LEU A 424 -12.04 3.84 -23.12
C LEU A 424 -12.35 3.64 -24.61
N ILE A 425 -13.62 3.38 -24.90
CA ILE A 425 -14.13 3.17 -26.24
C ILE A 425 -15.46 3.91 -26.34
N GLU A 426 -15.54 4.83 -27.29
CA GLU A 426 -16.75 5.59 -27.61
C GLU A 426 -17.96 4.67 -27.78
N GLY A 427 -19.04 4.98 -27.06
CA GLY A 427 -20.29 4.24 -27.06
C GLY A 427 -20.31 2.98 -26.18
N VAL A 428 -19.18 2.57 -25.59
CA VAL A 428 -19.10 1.39 -24.71
C VAL A 428 -19.06 1.81 -23.25
N ASN A 429 -18.20 2.77 -22.90
CA ASN A 429 -17.93 3.11 -21.51
C ASN A 429 -17.81 4.63 -21.25
N ASP A 430 -18.54 5.41 -22.05
CA ASP A 430 -18.64 6.88 -21.94
C ASP A 430 -19.27 7.36 -20.62
N ASP A 431 -20.10 6.52 -20.00
CA ASP A 431 -20.73 6.81 -18.71
C ASP A 431 -19.78 6.44 -17.56
N PRO A 432 -19.37 7.40 -16.70
CA PRO A 432 -18.50 7.11 -15.58
C PRO A 432 -19.03 6.04 -14.60
N ARG A 433 -20.35 5.80 -14.57
CA ARG A 433 -20.97 4.73 -13.78
C ARG A 433 -20.51 3.33 -14.24
N VAL A 434 -20.36 3.13 -15.54
CA VAL A 434 -19.91 1.85 -16.13
C VAL A 434 -18.49 1.52 -15.66
N ILE A 435 -17.59 2.50 -15.71
CA ILE A 435 -16.21 2.33 -15.22
C ILE A 435 -16.17 2.06 -13.72
N LYS A 436 -17.00 2.76 -12.94
CA LYS A 436 -17.09 2.54 -11.49
C LYS A 436 -17.57 1.12 -11.16
N GLU A 437 -18.55 0.61 -11.89
CA GLU A 437 -19.03 -0.77 -11.75
C GLU A 437 -17.96 -1.79 -12.12
N LEU A 438 -17.24 -1.57 -13.22
CA LEU A 438 -16.13 -2.43 -13.65
C LEU A 438 -15.03 -2.47 -12.57
N VAL A 439 -14.59 -1.31 -12.10
CA VAL A 439 -13.57 -1.19 -11.04
C VAL A 439 -13.98 -1.92 -9.77
N HIS A 440 -15.24 -1.79 -9.34
CA HIS A 440 -15.74 -2.55 -8.19
C HIS A 440 -15.79 -4.06 -8.44
N GLY A 441 -16.20 -4.49 -9.64
CA GLY A 441 -16.16 -5.90 -10.05
C GLY A 441 -14.75 -6.48 -10.01
N LEU A 442 -13.77 -5.75 -10.53
CA LEU A 442 -12.35 -6.11 -10.50
C LEU A 442 -11.83 -6.27 -9.07
N LEU A 443 -12.16 -5.34 -8.17
CA LEU A 443 -11.73 -5.45 -6.76
C LEU A 443 -12.30 -6.69 -6.05
N LYS A 444 -13.55 -7.08 -6.35
CA LYS A 444 -14.14 -8.31 -5.80
C LYS A 444 -13.39 -9.57 -6.25
N LEU A 445 -12.77 -9.50 -7.42
CA LEU A 445 -11.93 -10.55 -8.01
C LEU A 445 -10.45 -10.40 -7.67
N ARG A 446 -10.08 -9.47 -6.76
CA ARG A 446 -8.69 -9.20 -6.38
C ARG A 446 -7.81 -8.70 -7.53
N VAL A 447 -8.42 -8.09 -8.55
CA VAL A 447 -7.72 -7.44 -9.68
C VAL A 447 -7.60 -5.94 -9.39
N LYS A 448 -6.43 -5.38 -9.66
CA LYS A 448 -6.17 -3.95 -9.48
C LYS A 448 -6.18 -3.22 -10.83
N PRO A 449 -7.05 -2.22 -11.05
CA PRO A 449 -6.97 -1.38 -12.24
C PRO A 449 -5.73 -0.46 -12.13
N TYR A 450 -4.81 -0.58 -13.08
CA TYR A 450 -3.56 0.20 -13.11
C TYR A 450 -3.72 1.47 -13.92
N TYR A 451 -4.29 1.32 -15.13
CA TYR A 451 -4.32 2.37 -16.13
C TYR A 451 -5.70 2.49 -16.77
N LEU A 452 -6.08 3.73 -17.05
CA LEU A 452 -7.22 4.09 -17.87
C LEU A 452 -6.67 4.80 -19.10
N HIS A 453 -6.76 4.17 -20.28
CA HIS A 453 -6.33 4.76 -21.55
C HIS A 453 -7.52 5.48 -22.18
N ALA A 454 -7.35 6.77 -22.47
CA ALA A 454 -8.37 7.62 -23.09
C ALA A 454 -7.84 8.27 -24.38
N ASP A 455 -8.74 8.54 -25.32
CA ASP A 455 -8.40 9.21 -26.58
C ASP A 455 -8.17 10.72 -26.37
N SER A 456 -8.79 11.31 -25.35
CA SER A 456 -8.63 12.72 -24.98
C SER A 456 -8.53 12.95 -23.48
N GLU A 457 -7.89 14.06 -23.09
CA GLU A 457 -7.79 14.46 -21.68
C GLU A 457 -9.16 14.80 -21.07
N GLU A 458 -10.06 15.43 -21.82
CA GLU A 458 -11.39 15.84 -21.33
C GLU A 458 -12.26 14.64 -20.92
N GLU A 459 -12.32 13.63 -21.77
CA GLU A 459 -13.02 12.37 -21.52
C GLU A 459 -12.41 11.65 -20.30
N GLY A 460 -11.10 11.44 -20.31
CA GLY A 460 -10.40 10.75 -19.24
C GLY A 460 -10.52 11.44 -17.88
N LEU A 461 -10.40 12.78 -17.84
CA LEU A 461 -10.53 13.56 -16.61
C LEU A 461 -11.95 13.49 -16.03
N THR A 462 -12.97 13.44 -16.89
CA THR A 462 -14.36 13.26 -16.46
C THR A 462 -14.53 11.94 -15.72
N ILE A 463 -14.01 10.85 -16.30
CA ILE A 463 -14.06 9.51 -15.68
C ILE A 463 -13.25 9.47 -14.38
N ILE A 464 -11.98 9.88 -14.39
CA ILE A 464 -11.13 9.83 -13.19
C ILE A 464 -11.72 10.63 -12.03
N ASN A 465 -12.24 11.84 -12.29
CA ASN A 465 -12.83 12.66 -11.24
C ASN A 465 -14.08 12.02 -10.63
N SER A 466 -14.83 11.23 -11.39
CA SER A 466 -16.00 10.49 -10.88
C SER A 466 -15.64 9.35 -9.92
N LEU A 467 -14.45 8.74 -10.09
CA LEU A 467 -13.98 7.64 -9.25
C LEU A 467 -13.46 8.14 -7.90
N ARG A 468 -13.03 9.40 -7.83
CA ARG A 468 -12.41 9.99 -6.63
C ARG A 468 -13.39 10.06 -5.47
N GLY A 469 -12.92 9.65 -4.30
CA GLY A 469 -13.73 9.60 -3.08
C GLY A 469 -14.68 8.40 -3.03
N PHE A 470 -15.14 7.88 -4.16
CA PHE A 470 -16.12 6.80 -4.26
C PHE A 470 -15.55 5.42 -4.59
N THR A 471 -14.24 5.34 -4.75
CA THR A 471 -13.52 4.10 -4.86
C THR A 471 -12.35 4.14 -3.88
N SER A 472 -11.95 2.99 -3.35
CA SER A 472 -10.71 2.90 -2.60
C SER A 472 -9.58 3.41 -3.49
N GLY A 473 -8.56 4.06 -2.93
CA GLY A 473 -7.43 4.50 -3.74
C GLY A 473 -6.76 3.38 -4.55
N MET A 474 -6.90 2.11 -4.13
CA MET A 474 -6.36 0.95 -4.84
C MET A 474 -7.08 0.74 -6.18
N ALA A 475 -8.27 1.32 -6.33
CA ALA A 475 -9.14 1.19 -7.48
C ALA A 475 -9.11 2.41 -8.41
N VAL A 476 -8.37 3.48 -8.08
CA VAL A 476 -8.25 4.64 -8.95
C VAL A 476 -7.04 4.41 -9.88
N PRO A 477 -7.25 4.10 -11.17
CA PRO A 477 -6.15 3.95 -12.12
C PRO A 477 -5.49 5.30 -12.42
N HIS A 478 -4.30 5.25 -13.01
CA HIS A 478 -3.69 6.42 -13.64
C HIS A 478 -4.29 6.65 -15.02
N LEU A 479 -4.63 7.89 -15.36
CA LEU A 479 -5.11 8.25 -16.70
C LEU A 479 -3.93 8.38 -17.66
N ILE A 480 -4.04 7.70 -18.80
CA ILE A 480 -3.07 7.73 -19.88
C ILE A 480 -3.74 8.33 -21.13
N VAL A 481 -3.11 9.33 -21.74
CA VAL A 481 -3.51 9.90 -23.03
C VAL A 481 -2.29 9.91 -23.94
N GLY A 482 -2.32 9.10 -25.00
CA GLY A 482 -1.13 8.81 -25.81
C GLY A 482 -0.03 8.14 -24.99
N ASP A 483 1.11 8.81 -24.84
CA ASP A 483 2.26 8.34 -24.04
C ASP A 483 2.38 9.04 -22.67
N LYS A 484 1.43 9.91 -22.33
CA LYS A 484 1.46 10.74 -21.12
C LYS A 484 0.58 10.16 -20.04
N ILE A 485 1.10 10.17 -18.82
CA ILE A 485 0.32 10.04 -17.61
C ILE A 485 -0.23 11.41 -17.25
N ILE A 486 -1.55 11.52 -17.24
CA ILE A 486 -2.28 12.73 -16.90
C ILE A 486 -2.78 12.59 -15.47
N CYS A 487 -2.42 13.55 -14.63
CA CYS A 487 -3.00 13.67 -13.29
C CYS A 487 -3.91 14.89 -13.26
N PRO A 488 -5.13 14.78 -12.74
CA PRO A 488 -5.93 15.97 -12.52
C PRO A 488 -5.17 16.94 -11.61
N ASN A 489 -5.00 18.21 -12.04
CA ASN A 489 -4.30 19.19 -11.22
C ASN A 489 -5.16 19.58 -10.01
N HIS A 490 -4.71 19.19 -8.83
CA HIS A 490 -5.37 19.49 -7.56
C HIS A 490 -4.70 20.61 -6.78
N ILE A 491 -3.59 21.14 -7.27
CA ILE A 491 -2.93 22.32 -6.73
C ILE A 491 -3.65 23.54 -7.30
N VAL A 492 -4.39 24.26 -6.47
CA VAL A 492 -5.14 25.45 -6.89
C VAL A 492 -4.34 26.74 -6.77
N GLU A 493 -3.40 26.77 -5.82
CA GLU A 493 -2.48 27.89 -5.58
C GLU A 493 -1.20 27.34 -4.99
N LYS A 494 -0.07 27.92 -5.37
CA LYS A 494 1.24 27.58 -4.81
C LYS A 494 2.08 28.84 -4.67
N THR A 495 2.60 29.04 -3.47
CA THR A 495 3.55 30.11 -3.13
C THR A 495 4.85 29.49 -2.60
N SER A 496 5.82 30.33 -2.22
CA SER A 496 7.03 29.86 -1.52
C SER A 496 6.69 29.24 -0.15
N GLU A 497 5.61 29.67 0.50
CA GLU A 497 5.29 29.28 1.87
C GLU A 497 4.24 28.16 1.97
N LYS A 498 3.39 28.00 0.95
CA LYS A 498 2.26 27.07 1.01
C LYS A 498 1.75 26.57 -0.33
N ILE A 499 1.01 25.47 -0.26
CA ILE A 499 0.28 24.86 -1.36
C ILE A 499 -1.18 24.71 -0.95
N MET A 500 -2.08 25.19 -1.79
CA MET A 500 -3.52 25.01 -1.63
C MET A 500 -3.97 23.85 -2.49
N LEU A 501 -4.63 22.86 -1.86
CA LEU A 501 -5.03 21.60 -2.47
C LEU A 501 -6.54 21.47 -2.49
N LYS A 502 -7.12 21.02 -3.61
CA LYS A 502 -8.56 20.79 -3.74
C LYS A 502 -8.88 19.29 -3.64
N ASN A 503 -9.70 18.92 -2.66
CA ASN A 503 -10.12 17.54 -2.47
C ASN A 503 -11.24 17.13 -3.44
N TYR A 504 -11.67 15.86 -3.33
CA TYR A 504 -12.74 15.29 -4.18
C TYR A 504 -14.12 15.95 -3.98
N GLN A 505 -14.35 16.63 -2.85
CA GLN A 505 -15.58 17.37 -2.56
C GLN A 505 -15.50 18.84 -3.03
N GLY A 506 -14.36 19.24 -3.60
CA GLY A 506 -14.10 20.60 -4.04
C GLY A 506 -13.70 21.57 -2.94
N MET A 507 -13.47 21.10 -1.71
CA MET A 507 -12.95 21.91 -0.61
C MET A 507 -11.45 22.11 -0.74
N THR A 508 -10.96 23.28 -0.31
CA THR A 508 -9.54 23.65 -0.36
C THR A 508 -8.88 23.46 1.00
N PHE A 509 -7.66 22.93 1.00
CA PHE A 509 -6.85 22.67 2.17
C PHE A 509 -5.46 23.25 1.98
N GLU A 510 -4.89 23.80 3.05
CA GLU A 510 -3.55 24.35 3.04
C GLU A 510 -2.54 23.28 3.50
N TYR A 511 -1.42 23.19 2.79
CA TYR A 511 -0.25 22.40 3.17
C TYR A 511 0.99 23.30 3.11
N PRO A 512 1.84 23.35 4.15
CA PRO A 512 3.03 24.19 4.16
C PRO A 512 4.05 23.73 3.12
N ASN A 513 4.68 24.69 2.45
CA ASN A 513 5.83 24.43 1.59
C ASN A 513 7.10 24.85 2.33
N TYR A 514 8.11 23.98 2.35
CA TYR A 514 9.29 24.13 3.20
C TYR A 514 10.53 24.60 2.41
N SER A 515 10.34 25.48 1.41
CA SER A 515 11.38 25.93 0.46
C SER A 515 12.68 26.41 1.08
#